data_AF-A0A1A2WQ85-F1
#
_entry.id   AF-A0A1A2WQ85-F1
#
_cell.length_a   1.000
_cell.length_b   1.000
_cell.length_c   1.000
_cell.angle_alpha   90.00
_cell.angle_beta   90.00
_cell.angle_gamma   90.00
#
_symmetry.space_group_name_H-M   'P 1'
#
loop_
_entity.id
_entity.type
_entity.pdbx_description
1 polymer ?
#
loop_
_entity_poly.entity_id
_entity_poly.type
_entity_poly.pdbx_seq_one_letter_code
_entity_poly.pdbx_strand_id
1 'polypeptide(L)'
;MSCMQIAAVFDRADFDGALEAARKIGPESDLTGLSAPLDGGLWGKISTAWDRVESALKEAFQFGIDFAREKVSAAIDAADELIRDAGNRARDVHEALLTRLQAYLSHMYDSALSRVATTITVGQQTLALSQVELSQKLSMTGSLKMNITEIAGMTGAGEVTVLARYGSG
;
A
#
# COMPACT_ATOMS: atom_id res chain seq x y z
N MET A 1 -17.05 -9.38 -26.70
CA MET A 1 -16.05 -9.12 -25.65
C MET A 1 -16.32 -7.71 -25.15
N SER A 2 -16.71 -7.55 -23.87
CA SER A 2 -17.10 -6.25 -23.33
C SER A 2 -16.07 -5.81 -22.30
N CYS A 3 -15.50 -4.62 -22.48
CA CYS A 3 -14.61 -4.00 -21.50
C CYS A 3 -15.43 -3.06 -20.63
N MET A 4 -15.37 -3.23 -19.32
CA MET A 4 -16.00 -2.34 -18.35
C MET A 4 -14.91 -1.74 -17.45
N GLN A 5 -14.83 -0.41 -17.44
CA GLN A 5 -13.98 0.31 -16.52
C GLN A 5 -14.77 0.60 -15.24
N ILE A 6 -14.22 0.21 -14.10
CA ILE A 6 -14.80 0.46 -12.78
C ILE A 6 -13.82 1.36 -12.02
N ALA A 7 -14.27 2.53 -11.61
CA ALA A 7 -13.53 3.33 -10.63
C ALA A 7 -13.87 2.79 -9.23
N ALA A 8 -12.86 2.31 -8.50
CA ALA A 8 -12.98 1.95 -7.10
C ALA A 8 -12.56 3.16 -6.26
N VAL A 9 -13.52 3.78 -5.59
CA VAL A 9 -13.29 4.85 -4.61
C VAL A 9 -13.05 4.21 -3.25
N PHE A 10 -11.91 4.43 -2.62
CA PHE A 10 -11.62 3.88 -1.31
C PHE A 10 -12.45 4.59 -0.25
N ASP A 11 -13.18 3.81 0.54
CA ASP A 11 -13.88 4.35 1.69
C ASP A 11 -12.97 4.35 2.93
N ARG A 12 -13.50 4.87 4.04
CA ARG A 12 -12.76 4.94 5.29
C ARG A 12 -12.39 3.55 5.83
N ALA A 13 -13.24 2.55 5.61
CA ALA A 13 -13.01 1.20 6.10
C ALA A 13 -11.88 0.51 5.32
N ASP A 14 -11.80 0.71 4.00
CA ASP A 14 -10.67 0.24 3.19
C ASP A 14 -9.35 0.81 3.69
N PHE A 15 -9.33 2.13 3.93
CA PHE A 15 -8.15 2.84 4.41
C PHE A 15 -7.71 2.35 5.79
N ASP A 16 -8.63 2.28 6.75
CA ASP A 16 -8.31 1.83 8.12
C ASP A 16 -7.88 0.34 8.12
N GLY A 17 -8.51 -0.51 7.29
CA GLY A 17 -8.12 -1.91 7.11
C GLY A 17 -6.71 -2.07 6.53
N ALA A 18 -6.34 -1.24 5.54
CA ALA A 18 -5.01 -1.25 4.97
C ALA A 18 -3.92 -0.80 5.97
N LEU A 19 -4.22 0.19 6.82
CA LEU A 19 -3.32 0.57 7.92
C LEU A 19 -3.17 -0.55 8.94
N GLU A 20 -4.24 -1.25 9.28
CA GLU A 20 -4.19 -2.39 10.20
C GLU A 20 -3.37 -3.55 9.62
N ALA A 21 -3.55 -3.86 8.34
CA ALA A 21 -2.77 -4.89 7.65
C ALA A 21 -1.27 -4.57 7.65
N ALA A 22 -0.90 -3.32 7.40
CA ALA A 22 0.49 -2.88 7.46
C ALA A 22 1.07 -2.91 8.88
N ARG A 23 0.27 -2.60 9.91
CA ARG A 23 0.70 -2.69 11.33
C ARG A 23 0.97 -4.12 11.78
N LYS A 24 0.26 -5.10 11.24
CA LYS A 24 0.47 -6.54 11.52
C LYS A 24 1.82 -7.05 11.00
N ILE A 25 2.48 -6.32 10.11
CA ILE A 25 3.85 -6.63 9.69
C ILE A 25 4.83 -6.28 10.83
N GLY A 26 5.31 -7.32 11.50
CA GLY A 26 6.13 -7.21 12.69
C GLY A 26 6.87 -8.52 13.04
N PRO A 27 7.40 -8.63 14.26
CA PRO A 27 8.36 -9.68 14.65
C PRO A 27 7.85 -11.13 14.62
N GLU A 28 6.56 -11.37 14.36
CA GLU A 28 6.01 -12.73 14.25
C GLU A 28 6.35 -13.43 12.93
N SER A 29 6.86 -12.69 11.95
CA SER A 29 7.48 -13.31 10.78
C SER A 29 8.87 -13.81 11.17
N ASP A 30 9.02 -15.11 11.37
CA ASP A 30 10.32 -15.77 11.46
C ASP A 30 11.17 -15.33 10.27
N LEU A 31 12.12 -14.42 10.50
CA LEU A 31 13.14 -14.08 9.51
C LEU A 31 14.01 -15.32 9.36
N THR A 32 13.63 -16.23 8.46
CA THR A 32 14.38 -17.43 8.15
C THR A 32 15.75 -17.03 7.58
N GLY A 33 16.81 -17.18 8.36
CA GLY A 33 18.18 -16.91 7.93
C GLY A 33 19.17 -16.80 9.10
N LEU A 34 20.47 -16.84 8.79
CA LEU A 34 21.59 -16.71 9.75
C LEU A 34 21.75 -15.30 10.36
N SER A 35 20.78 -14.40 10.14
CA SER A 35 20.75 -13.06 10.72
C SER A 35 20.03 -13.12 12.06
N ALA A 36 20.68 -12.65 13.12
CA ALA A 36 20.04 -12.53 14.43
C ALA A 36 18.72 -11.73 14.31
N PRO A 37 17.65 -12.13 15.02
CA PRO A 37 16.38 -11.42 14.99
C PRO A 37 16.58 -9.92 15.23
N LEU A 38 15.80 -9.09 14.54
CA LEU A 38 15.66 -7.67 14.86
C LEU A 38 15.37 -7.56 16.37
N ASP A 39 16.26 -6.90 17.12
CA ASP A 39 16.06 -6.75 18.55
C ASP A 39 14.85 -5.84 18.83
N GLY A 40 14.28 -5.94 20.04
CA GLY A 40 13.09 -5.15 20.39
C GLY A 40 13.32 -3.63 20.27
N GLY A 41 14.57 -3.18 20.39
CA GLY A 41 14.94 -1.77 20.24
C GLY A 41 14.82 -1.28 18.79
N LEU A 42 15.36 -2.03 17.83
CA LEU A 42 15.29 -1.68 16.41
C LEU A 42 13.86 -1.78 15.88
N TRP A 43 13.09 -2.79 16.31
CA TRP A 43 11.66 -2.88 15.99
C TRP A 43 10.85 -1.71 16.55
N GLY A 44 11.17 -1.25 17.76
CA GLY A 44 10.57 -0.05 18.34
C GLY A 44 10.80 1.18 17.45
N LYS A 45 12.05 1.37 16.97
CA LYS A 45 12.39 2.46 16.06
C LYS A 45 11.69 2.35 14.70
N ILE A 46 11.65 1.15 14.10
CA ILE A 46 10.91 0.89 12.85
C ILE A 46 9.43 1.24 13.02
N SER A 47 8.85 0.89 14.17
CA SER A 47 7.46 1.21 14.47
C SER A 47 7.23 2.72 14.63
N THR A 48 8.13 3.43 15.29
CA THR A 48 8.07 4.91 15.36
C THR A 48 8.21 5.57 13.99
N ALA A 49 9.09 5.08 13.11
CA ALA A 49 9.20 5.59 11.74
C ALA A 49 7.91 5.32 10.94
N TRP A 50 7.32 4.13 11.09
CA TRP A 50 6.05 3.80 10.47
C TRP A 50 4.89 4.68 10.96
N ASP A 51 4.83 5.04 12.24
CA ASP A 51 3.80 5.94 12.77
C ASP A 51 3.82 7.31 12.05
N ARG A 52 5.00 7.77 11.61
CA ARG A 52 5.13 9.00 10.80
C ARG A 52 4.56 8.81 9.40
N VAL A 53 4.85 7.68 8.77
CA VAL A 53 4.27 7.31 7.46
C VAL A 53 2.76 7.24 7.57
N GLU A 54 2.23 6.55 8.59
CA GLU A 54 0.79 6.44 8.83
C GLU A 54 0.14 7.81 9.04
N SER A 55 0.76 8.70 9.80
CA SER A 55 0.27 10.07 9.96
C SER A 55 0.18 10.81 8.63
N ALA A 56 1.18 10.64 7.75
CA ALA A 56 1.17 11.24 6.43
C ALA A 56 0.07 10.65 5.54
N LEU A 57 -0.13 9.33 5.58
CA LEU A 57 -1.21 8.66 4.84
C LEU A 57 -2.59 9.11 5.33
N LYS A 58 -2.78 9.28 6.65
CA LYS A 58 -4.03 9.79 7.23
C LYS A 58 -4.35 11.21 6.77
N GLU A 59 -3.37 12.10 6.79
CA GLU A 59 -3.57 13.46 6.29
C GLU A 59 -3.83 13.47 4.78
N ALA A 60 -3.11 12.64 4.01
CA ALA A 60 -3.32 12.53 2.57
C ALA A 60 -4.75 12.06 2.29
N PHE A 61 -5.24 11.03 2.99
CA PHE A 61 -6.61 10.54 2.84
C PHE A 61 -7.66 11.59 3.21
N GLN A 62 -7.45 12.35 4.29
CA GLN A 62 -8.45 13.30 4.80
C GLN A 62 -8.51 14.62 4.01
N PHE A 63 -7.34 15.13 3.59
CA PHE A 63 -7.22 16.50 3.09
C PHE A 63 -6.56 16.58 1.70
N GLY A 64 -6.23 15.43 1.11
CA GLY A 64 -5.53 15.34 -0.16
C GLY A 64 -4.01 15.45 -0.02
N ILE A 65 -3.30 15.06 -1.09
CA ILE A 65 -1.84 14.97 -1.09
C ILE A 65 -1.16 16.33 -0.88
N ASP A 66 -1.75 17.41 -1.38
CA ASP A 66 -1.16 18.75 -1.28
C ASP A 66 -1.07 19.24 0.17
N PHE A 67 -2.06 18.89 0.99
CA PHE A 67 -2.06 19.20 2.42
C PHE A 67 -1.07 18.32 3.18
N ALA A 68 -0.92 17.06 2.76
CA ALA A 68 -0.05 16.10 3.43
C ALA A 68 1.45 16.23 3.06
N ARG A 69 1.83 17.10 2.11
CA ARG A 69 3.20 17.21 1.59
C ARG A 69 4.26 17.34 2.69
N GLU A 70 4.00 18.17 3.71
CA GLU A 70 4.94 18.36 4.82
C GLU A 70 5.08 17.10 5.67
N LYS A 71 3.98 16.39 5.95
CA LYS A 71 4.03 15.12 6.68
C LYS A 71 4.70 14.01 5.88
N VAL A 72 4.45 13.97 4.58
CA VAL A 72 5.12 13.03 3.67
C VAL A 72 6.62 13.27 3.71
N SER A 73 7.08 14.53 3.61
CA SER A 73 8.50 14.86 3.74
C SER A 73 9.06 14.43 5.10
N ALA A 74 8.37 14.75 6.20
CA ALA A 74 8.81 14.38 7.54
C ALA A 74 8.87 12.85 7.75
N ALA A 75 7.96 12.09 7.13
CA ALA A 75 7.97 10.64 7.17
C ALA A 75 9.16 10.05 6.39
N ILE A 76 9.49 10.63 5.24
CA ILE A 76 10.66 10.27 4.44
C ILE A 76 11.94 10.54 5.23
N ASP A 77 12.06 11.73 5.81
CA ASP A 77 13.24 12.14 6.58
C ASP A 77 13.45 11.22 7.79
N ALA A 78 12.38 10.88 8.51
CA ALA A 78 12.44 9.96 9.65
C ALA A 78 12.87 8.55 9.24
N ALA A 79 12.43 8.07 8.08
CA ALA A 79 12.83 6.77 7.57
C ALA A 79 14.28 6.74 7.10
N ASP A 80 14.74 7.79 6.40
CA ASP A 80 16.12 7.94 5.97
C ASP A 80 17.09 8.08 7.16
N GLU A 81 16.68 8.83 8.19
CA GLU A 81 17.42 8.94 9.45
C GLU A 81 17.56 7.57 10.13
N LEU A 82 16.45 6.81 10.22
CA LEU A 82 16.50 5.47 10.80
C LEU A 82 17.40 4.51 10.02
N ILE A 83 17.34 4.54 8.69
CA ILE A 83 18.21 3.72 7.83
C ILE A 83 19.68 4.09 8.06
N ARG A 84 19.99 5.39 8.16
CA ARG A 84 21.34 5.89 8.45
C ARG A 84 21.84 5.43 9.82
N ASP A 85 21.00 5.54 10.84
CA ASP A 85 21.31 5.16 12.22
C ASP A 85 21.48 3.64 12.39
N ALA A 86 20.80 2.84 11.57
CA ALA A 86 20.88 1.39 11.62
C ALA A 86 22.22 0.83 11.11
N GLY A 87 23.01 1.62 10.38
CA GLY A 87 24.34 1.26 9.90
C GLY A 87 24.36 -0.07 9.15
N ASN A 88 24.95 -1.11 9.74
CA ASN A 88 25.03 -2.46 9.15
C ASN A 88 23.65 -3.13 8.96
N ARG A 89 22.61 -2.65 9.65
CA ARG A 89 21.23 -3.14 9.56
C ARG A 89 20.32 -2.23 8.72
N ALA A 90 20.89 -1.26 8.00
CA ALA A 90 20.15 -0.37 7.10
C ALA A 90 19.24 -1.12 6.12
N ARG A 91 19.72 -2.27 5.61
CA ARG A 91 18.96 -3.14 4.72
C ARG A 91 17.73 -3.73 5.40
N ASP A 92 17.87 -4.27 6.62
CA ASP A 92 16.76 -4.84 7.38
C ASP A 92 15.67 -3.80 7.65
N VAL A 93 16.07 -2.57 8.01
CA VAL A 93 15.13 -1.45 8.23
C VAL A 93 14.40 -1.10 6.93
N HIS A 94 15.15 -0.98 5.83
CA HIS A 94 14.59 -0.68 4.53
C HIS A 94 13.57 -1.74 4.10
N GLU A 95 13.93 -3.02 4.18
CA GLU A 95 13.06 -4.14 3.84
C GLU A 95 11.82 -4.20 4.74
N ALA A 96 11.96 -3.92 6.05
CA ALA A 96 10.83 -3.89 6.98
C ALA A 96 9.81 -2.78 6.64
N LEU A 97 10.29 -1.56 6.38
CA LEU A 97 9.42 -0.44 6.00
C LEU A 97 8.79 -0.67 4.62
N LEU A 98 9.55 -1.22 3.67
CA LEU A 98 9.04 -1.59 2.35
C LEU A 98 7.93 -2.63 2.45
N THR A 99 8.11 -3.66 3.28
CA THR A 99 7.12 -4.71 3.49
C THR A 99 5.81 -4.15 4.08
N ARG A 100 5.89 -3.17 4.99
CA ARG A 100 4.71 -2.48 5.52
C ARG A 100 3.94 -1.70 4.44
N LEU A 101 4.67 -0.97 3.60
CA LEU A 101 4.10 -0.24 2.47
C LEU A 101 3.44 -1.20 1.47
N GLN A 102 4.07 -2.35 1.19
CA GLN A 102 3.51 -3.39 0.34
C GLN A 102 2.24 -3.99 0.93
N ALA A 103 2.22 -4.31 2.23
CA ALA A 103 1.03 -4.83 2.91
C ALA A 103 -0.14 -3.84 2.88
N TYR A 104 0.13 -2.54 3.06
CA TYR A 104 -0.87 -1.49 2.89
C TYR A 104 -1.47 -1.50 1.47
N LEU A 105 -0.60 -1.50 0.44
CA LEU A 105 -1.04 -1.50 -0.96
C LEU A 105 -1.81 -2.77 -1.33
N SER A 106 -1.33 -3.94 -0.93
CA SER A 106 -2.00 -5.21 -1.19
C SER A 106 -3.41 -5.20 -0.64
N HIS A 107 -3.62 -4.74 0.59
CA HIS A 107 -4.95 -4.66 1.17
C HIS A 107 -5.85 -3.66 0.44
N MET A 108 -5.32 -2.50 0.03
CA MET A 108 -6.08 -1.54 -0.78
C MET A 108 -6.53 -2.17 -2.11
N TYR A 109 -5.64 -2.89 -2.79
CA TYR A 109 -5.98 -3.57 -4.04
C TYR A 109 -6.98 -4.70 -3.84
N ASP A 110 -6.84 -5.51 -2.79
CA ASP A 110 -7.79 -6.58 -2.48
C ASP A 110 -9.19 -6.01 -2.21
N SER A 111 -9.27 -4.90 -1.46
CA SER A 111 -10.50 -4.12 -1.27
C SER A 111 -11.10 -3.66 -2.61
N ALA A 112 -10.30 -3.07 -3.50
CA ALA A 112 -10.77 -2.63 -4.81
C ALA A 112 -11.25 -3.79 -5.70
N LEU A 113 -10.50 -4.89 -5.72
CA LEU A 113 -10.82 -6.09 -6.50
C LEU A 113 -12.09 -6.78 -6.02
N SER A 114 -12.35 -6.77 -4.70
CA SER A 114 -13.56 -7.37 -4.12
C SER A 114 -14.87 -6.76 -4.64
N ARG A 115 -14.80 -5.55 -5.20
CA ARG A 115 -15.94 -4.81 -5.75
C ARG A 115 -16.21 -5.11 -7.23
N VAL A 116 -15.29 -5.81 -7.90
CA VAL A 116 -15.47 -6.23 -9.28
C VAL A 116 -16.41 -7.43 -9.31
N ALA A 117 -17.54 -7.29 -10.01
CA ALA A 117 -18.46 -8.40 -10.19
C ALA A 117 -17.79 -9.54 -10.97
N THR A 118 -17.92 -10.77 -10.49
CA THR A 118 -17.38 -11.95 -11.18
C THR A 118 -18.19 -12.31 -12.43
N THR A 119 -19.44 -11.83 -12.51
CA THR A 119 -20.34 -12.00 -13.65
C THR A 119 -21.18 -10.75 -13.85
N ILE A 120 -21.45 -10.39 -15.10
CA ILE A 120 -22.42 -9.33 -15.45
C ILE A 120 -23.48 -9.87 -16.40
N THR A 121 -24.68 -9.28 -16.34
CA THR A 121 -25.75 -9.57 -17.30
C THR A 121 -25.90 -8.39 -18.25
N VAL A 122 -25.75 -8.65 -19.55
CA VAL A 122 -25.93 -7.65 -20.60
C VAL A 122 -27.02 -8.15 -21.56
N GLY A 123 -28.19 -7.53 -21.51
CA GLY A 123 -29.38 -8.04 -22.20
C GLY A 123 -29.81 -9.39 -21.62
N GLN A 124 -29.80 -10.45 -22.44
CA GLN A 124 -30.12 -11.83 -22.02
C GLN A 124 -28.88 -12.73 -21.83
N GLN A 125 -27.67 -12.18 -21.97
CA GLN A 125 -26.44 -12.95 -21.85
C GLN A 125 -25.74 -12.67 -20.53
N THR A 126 -25.31 -13.74 -19.85
CA THR A 126 -24.42 -13.67 -18.70
C THR A 126 -22.98 -13.80 -19.20
N LEU A 127 -22.16 -12.79 -18.90
CA LEU A 127 -20.74 -12.78 -19.23
C LEU A 127 -19.93 -13.02 -17.96
N ALA A 128 -18.93 -13.89 -18.04
CA ALA A 128 -18.01 -14.14 -16.94
C ALA A 128 -16.81 -13.20 -17.03
N LEU A 129 -16.28 -12.84 -15.87
CA LEU A 129 -15.03 -12.10 -15.77
C LEU A 129 -13.89 -12.94 -16.35
N SER A 130 -13.22 -12.43 -17.37
CA SER A 130 -12.11 -13.12 -18.03
C SER A 130 -10.75 -12.54 -17.67
N GLN A 131 -10.69 -11.23 -17.37
CA GLN A 131 -9.45 -10.55 -17.02
C GLN A 131 -9.74 -9.33 -16.15
N VAL A 132 -8.89 -9.08 -15.16
CA VAL A 132 -8.84 -7.81 -14.43
C VAL A 132 -7.46 -7.19 -14.62
N GLU A 133 -7.43 -5.92 -15.00
CA GLU A 133 -6.23 -5.11 -15.11
C GLU A 133 -6.33 -3.97 -14.10
N LEU A 134 -5.35 -3.86 -13.21
CA LEU A 134 -5.18 -2.71 -12.34
C LEU A 134 -4.17 -1.76 -13.01
N SER A 135 -4.62 -0.57 -13.43
CA SER A 135 -3.78 0.31 -14.25
C SER A 135 -2.79 1.18 -13.48
N GLN A 136 -2.74 1.09 -12.15
CA GLN A 136 -1.76 1.82 -11.36
C GLN A 136 -0.43 1.07 -11.33
N LYS A 137 0.51 1.54 -12.16
CA LYS A 137 1.89 1.08 -12.16
C LYS A 137 2.66 1.73 -11.01
N LEU A 138 2.58 1.13 -9.83
CA LEU A 138 3.48 1.43 -8.70
C LEU A 138 4.70 0.51 -8.79
N SER A 139 5.83 1.03 -9.27
CA SER A 139 7.08 0.25 -9.32
C SER A 139 7.81 0.39 -8.00
N MET A 140 7.55 -0.52 -7.06
CA MET A 140 8.15 -0.49 -5.70
C MET A 140 9.66 -0.81 -5.66
N THR A 141 10.34 -0.76 -6.80
CA THR A 141 11.78 -1.07 -6.96
C THR A 141 12.70 0.12 -6.69
N GLY A 142 12.13 1.26 -6.29
CA GLY A 142 12.85 2.52 -6.07
C GLY A 142 13.31 2.75 -4.63
N SER A 143 13.60 4.00 -4.30
CA SER A 143 13.90 4.43 -2.94
C SER A 143 12.65 4.42 -2.06
N LEU A 144 12.81 4.24 -0.76
CA LEU A 144 11.70 4.32 0.20
C LEU A 144 10.96 5.66 0.08
N LYS A 145 11.71 6.74 -0.19
CA LYS A 145 11.19 8.06 -0.55
C LYS A 145 10.17 8.02 -1.69
N MET A 146 10.51 7.38 -2.80
CA MET A 146 9.62 7.26 -3.96
C MET A 146 8.34 6.51 -3.57
N ASN A 147 8.49 5.39 -2.86
CA ASN A 147 7.39 4.55 -2.43
C ASN A 147 6.42 5.30 -1.49
N ILE A 148 6.94 6.03 -0.50
CA ILE A 148 6.12 6.81 0.44
C ILE A 148 5.34 7.91 -0.31
N THR A 149 6.01 8.63 -1.22
CA THR A 149 5.37 9.70 -2.00
C THR A 149 4.28 9.16 -2.91
N GLU A 150 4.54 8.08 -3.65
CA GLU A 150 3.55 7.51 -4.57
C GLU A 150 2.34 6.95 -3.84
N ILE A 151 2.56 6.24 -2.73
CA ILE A 151 1.47 5.68 -1.90
C ILE A 151 0.65 6.80 -1.27
N ALA A 152 1.29 7.86 -0.76
CA ALA A 152 0.57 9.02 -0.24
C ALA A 152 -0.24 9.72 -1.34
N GLY A 153 0.33 9.86 -2.54
CA GLY A 153 -0.38 10.42 -3.70
C GLY A 153 -1.61 9.61 -4.09
N MET A 154 -1.48 8.28 -4.17
CA MET A 154 -2.61 7.38 -4.41
C MET A 154 -3.66 7.49 -3.30
N THR A 155 -3.22 7.48 -2.05
CA THR A 155 -4.10 7.57 -0.87
C THR A 155 -4.87 8.89 -0.86
N GLY A 156 -4.23 10.00 -1.20
CA GLY A 156 -4.87 11.31 -1.26
C GLY A 156 -5.72 11.54 -2.51
N ALA A 157 -5.52 10.77 -3.57
CA ALA A 157 -6.45 10.74 -4.71
C ALA A 157 -7.74 9.99 -4.36
N GLY A 158 -7.67 9.02 -3.44
CA GLY A 158 -8.84 8.24 -2.97
C GLY A 158 -9.45 7.30 -4.02
N GLU A 159 -8.85 7.20 -5.21
CA GLU A 159 -9.39 6.45 -6.34
C GLU A 159 -8.34 5.52 -6.95
N VAL A 160 -8.74 4.28 -7.21
CA VAL A 160 -8.03 3.33 -8.07
C VAL A 160 -8.92 2.92 -9.22
N THR A 161 -8.38 2.95 -10.43
CA THR A 161 -9.08 2.49 -11.62
C THR A 161 -8.82 1.01 -11.82
N VAL A 162 -9.90 0.23 -11.87
CA VAL A 162 -9.89 -1.20 -12.15
C VAL A 162 -10.57 -1.44 -13.51
N LEU A 163 -9.86 -2.04 -14.45
CA LEU A 163 -10.44 -2.46 -15.72
C LEU A 163 -10.81 -3.93 -15.64
N ALA A 164 -12.09 -4.23 -15.82
CA ALA A 164 -12.61 -5.58 -15.85
C ALA A 164 -13.06 -5.93 -17.28
N ARG A 165 -12.53 -7.01 -17.82
CA ARG A 165 -12.93 -7.54 -19.14
C ARG A 165 -13.81 -8.76 -18.94
N TYR A 166 -14.92 -8.77 -19.66
CA TYR A 166 -15.91 -9.83 -19.62
C TYR A 166 -16.04 -10.49 -20.99
N GLY A 167 -16.05 -11.82 -20.97
CA GLY A 167 -16.19 -12.66 -22.16
C GLY A 167 -17.29 -13.71 -21.96
N SER A 168 -17.86 -14.16 -23.07
CA SER A 168 -18.56 -15.45 -23.10
C SER A 168 -17.48 -16.52 -23.07
N GLY A 169 -17.53 -17.41 -22.08
CA GLY A 169 -16.73 -18.64 -22.07
C GLY A 169 -17.04 -19.51 -23.28
#